data_AF-A0A3D3Q5K4-F1
#
_entry.id   AF-A0A3D3Q5K4-F1
#
_cell.length_a   1.000
_cell.length_b   1.000
_cell.length_c   1.000
_cell.angle_alpha   90.00
_cell.angle_beta   90.00
_cell.angle_gamma   90.00
#
_symmetry.space_group_name_H-M   'P 1'
#
loop_
_entity.id
_entity.type
_entity.pdbx_description
1 polymer ?
#
loop_
_entity_poly.entity_id
_entity_poly.type
_entity_poly.pdbx_seq_one_letter_code
_entity_poly.pdbx_strand_id
1 'polypeptide(L)'
;MLRHFESMQRRVTVDECPQCGGEWLDAGELATIRSEYTNEDERDRATTAYFDDLFKVQVDAQRADDKAQADRVERFVRKVRFILPSYYFQGKHRW
;
A
#
# COMPACT_ATOMS: atom_id res chain seq x y z
N MET A 1 21.91 -9.06 -14.57
CA MET A 1 21.35 -9.99 -13.58
C MET A 1 21.57 -9.34 -12.23
N LEU A 2 20.48 -8.98 -11.56
CA LEU A 2 20.49 -8.37 -10.24
C LEU A 2 20.06 -9.44 -9.23
N ARG A 3 20.84 -9.61 -8.17
CA ARG A 3 20.47 -10.50 -7.06
C ARG A 3 19.90 -9.70 -5.94
N HIS A 4 18.70 -10.07 -5.50
CA HIS A 4 18.06 -9.49 -4.33
C HIS A 4 17.41 -10.58 -3.49
N PHE A 5 17.09 -10.25 -2.24
CA PHE A 5 16.27 -11.13 -1.42
C PHE A 5 14.81 -10.99 -1.84
N GLU A 6 14.08 -12.11 -1.90
CA GLU A 6 12.65 -12.11 -2.23
C GLU A 6 11.83 -11.49 -1.08
N SER A 7 12.14 -11.86 0.15
CA SER A 7 11.41 -11.41 1.33
C SER A 7 12.26 -10.64 2.34
N MET A 8 11.57 -10.03 3.29
CA MET A 8 12.16 -9.38 4.47
C MET A 8 12.88 -10.38 5.39
N GLN A 9 12.54 -11.68 5.33
CA GLN A 9 13.24 -12.72 6.10
C GLN A 9 14.61 -13.07 5.49
N ARG A 10 14.88 -12.64 4.25
CA ARG A 10 16.16 -12.80 3.54
C ARG A 10 16.67 -14.24 3.50
N ARG A 11 15.76 -15.22 3.37
CA ARG A 11 16.12 -16.65 3.29
C ARG A 11 16.40 -17.12 1.87
N VAL A 12 15.79 -16.48 0.87
CA VAL A 12 15.91 -16.84 -0.54
C VAL A 12 16.40 -15.63 -1.34
N THR A 13 17.38 -15.87 -2.22
CA THR A 13 17.93 -14.85 -3.12
C THR A 13 17.48 -15.16 -4.53
N VAL A 14 16.86 -14.20 -5.21
CA VAL A 14 16.32 -14.37 -6.56
C VAL A 14 17.15 -13.57 -7.54
N ASP A 15 17.28 -14.11 -8.75
CA ASP A 15 17.92 -13.45 -9.87
C ASP A 15 16.88 -12.72 -10.73
N GLU A 16 17.01 -11.41 -10.83
CA GLU A 16 16.14 -10.53 -11.62
C GLU A 16 16.84 -10.02 -12.90
N CYS A 17 16.10 -9.99 -14.01
CA CYS A 17 16.54 -9.31 -15.22
C CYS A 17 16.25 -7.79 -15.13
N PRO A 18 17.27 -6.92 -15.13
CA PRO A 18 17.07 -5.47 -15.02
C PRO A 18 16.34 -4.83 -16.21
N GLN A 19 16.16 -5.57 -17.32
CA GLN A 19 15.54 -5.04 -18.54
C GLN A 19 14.05 -5.35 -18.63
N CYS A 20 13.60 -6.51 -18.15
CA CYS A 20 12.21 -6.94 -18.25
C CYS A 20 11.54 -7.28 -16.92
N GLY A 21 12.27 -7.30 -15.80
CA GLY A 21 11.76 -7.70 -14.49
C GLY A 21 11.45 -9.19 -14.37
N GLY A 22 12.00 -10.02 -15.27
CA GLY A 22 11.86 -11.48 -15.15
C GLY A 22 12.63 -11.99 -13.94
N GLU A 23 12.02 -12.89 -13.17
CA GLU A 23 12.59 -13.52 -11.98
C GLU A 23 12.84 -15.01 -12.24
N TRP A 24 14.00 -15.51 -11.84
CA TRP A 24 14.36 -16.93 -11.92
C TRP A 24 14.61 -17.50 -10.53
N LEU A 25 13.97 -18.63 -10.26
CA LEU A 25 14.07 -19.38 -9.01
C LEU A 25 14.80 -20.70 -9.27
N ASP A 26 15.76 -21.01 -8.41
CA ASP A 26 16.43 -22.31 -8.38
C ASP A 26 15.52 -23.39 -7.78
N ALA A 27 15.93 -24.65 -7.96
CA ALA A 27 15.16 -25.80 -7.49
C ALA A 27 14.98 -25.75 -5.97
N GLY A 28 13.72 -25.71 -5.52
CA GLY A 28 13.35 -25.71 -4.10
C GLY A 28 13.17 -24.32 -3.48
N GLU A 29 13.64 -23.24 -4.12
CA GLU A 29 13.50 -21.88 -3.61
C GLU A 29 12.04 -21.45 -3.49
N LEU A 30 11.22 -21.78 -4.49
CA LEU A 30 9.78 -21.51 -4.47
C LEU A 30 9.09 -22.18 -3.28
N ALA A 31 9.52 -23.40 -2.90
CA ALA A 31 8.95 -24.09 -1.76
C ALA A 31 9.33 -23.39 -0.44
N THR A 32 10.58 -22.92 -0.34
CA THR A 32 11.06 -22.14 0.80
C THR A 32 10.28 -20.85 0.96
N ILE A 33 10.14 -20.04 -0.10
CA ILE A 33 9.36 -18.78 -0.11
C ILE A 33 7.94 -19.03 0.41
N ARG A 34 7.27 -20.06 -0.13
CA ARG A 34 5.88 -20.37 0.25
C ARG A 34 5.74 -20.92 1.67
N SER A 35 6.82 -21.38 2.28
CA SER A 35 6.84 -21.88 3.66
C SER A 35 7.24 -20.83 4.70
N GLU A 36 7.60 -19.61 4.27
CA GLU A 36 8.07 -18.56 5.18
C GLU A 36 6.98 -18.06 6.14
N TYR A 37 5.71 -18.14 5.73
CA TYR A 37 4.56 -17.72 6.52
C TYR A 37 3.51 -18.82 6.53
N THR A 38 2.88 -19.05 7.68
CA THR A 38 1.88 -20.12 7.82
C THR A 38 0.53 -19.67 7.24
N ASN A 39 0.24 -18.37 7.32
CA ASN A 39 -1.00 -17.77 6.85
C ASN A 39 -0.76 -16.38 6.24
N GLU A 40 -1.75 -15.91 5.49
CA GLU A 40 -1.73 -14.59 4.85
C GLU A 40 -1.71 -13.45 5.87
N ASP A 41 -2.48 -13.58 6.97
CA ASP A 41 -2.54 -12.59 8.03
C ASP A 41 -1.16 -12.29 8.66
N GLU A 42 -0.33 -13.32 8.87
CA GLU A 42 1.01 -13.20 9.44
C GLU A 42 1.97 -12.48 8.48
N ARG A 43 1.89 -12.83 7.18
CA ARG A 43 2.65 -12.14 6.13
C ARG A 43 2.27 -10.67 6.04
N ASP A 44 0.97 -10.36 6.08
CA ASP A 44 0.47 -8.99 5.97
C ASP A 44 0.85 -8.16 7.20
N ARG A 45 0.80 -8.75 8.40
CA ARG A 45 1.31 -8.10 9.63
C ARG A 45 2.81 -7.82 9.56
N ALA A 46 3.61 -8.79 9.12
CA ALA A 46 5.06 -8.62 8.98
C ALA A 46 5.39 -7.50 7.96
N THR A 47 4.68 -7.49 6.84
CA THR A 47 4.81 -6.46 5.80
C THR A 47 4.45 -5.08 6.33
N THR A 48 3.34 -4.96 7.06
CA THR A 48 2.88 -3.70 7.66
C THR A 48 3.90 -3.18 8.68
N ALA A 49 4.41 -4.05 9.55
CA ALA A 49 5.37 -3.67 10.58
C ALA A 49 6.70 -3.16 9.98
N TYR A 50 7.19 -3.81 8.93
CA TYR A 50 8.42 -3.37 8.24
C TYR A 50 8.22 -2.04 7.51
N PHE A 51 7.09 -1.87 6.83
CA PHE A 51 6.78 -0.62 6.14
C PHE A 51 6.66 0.54 7.13
N ASP A 52 6.00 0.30 8.27
CA ASP A 52 5.88 1.27 9.35
C ASP A 52 7.26 1.63 9.94
N ASP A 53 8.19 0.69 10.08
CA ASP A 53 9.55 0.98 10.57
C ASP A 53 10.34 1.86 9.58
N LEU A 54 10.30 1.52 8.29
CA LEU A 54 11.04 2.25 7.26
C LEU A 54 10.48 3.65 6.98
N PHE A 55 9.15 3.77 6.96
CA PHE A 55 8.49 4.96 6.42
C PHE A 55 7.64 5.70 7.45
N LYS A 56 7.77 5.39 8.75
CA LYS A 56 6.97 6.01 9.83
C LYS A 56 6.81 7.52 9.66
N VAL A 57 7.93 8.21 9.48
CA VAL A 57 7.99 9.67 9.44
C VAL A 57 7.32 10.22 8.19
N GLN A 58 7.61 9.64 7.01
CA GLN A 58 6.99 10.12 5.77
C GLN A 58 5.50 9.82 5.74
N VAL A 59 5.08 8.64 6.21
CA VAL A 59 3.69 8.24 6.24
C VAL A 59 2.90 9.12 7.20
N ASP A 60 3.41 9.41 8.39
CA ASP A 60 2.74 10.28 9.35
C ASP A 60 2.65 11.73 8.84
N ALA A 61 3.69 12.23 8.17
CA ALA A 61 3.68 13.53 7.52
C ALA A 61 2.60 13.59 6.41
N GLN A 62 2.57 12.59 5.53
CA GLN A 62 1.58 12.50 4.46
C GLN A 62 0.15 12.42 5.02
N ARG A 63 -0.08 11.61 6.06
CA ARG A 63 -1.37 11.51 6.75
C ARG A 63 -1.80 12.86 7.34
N ALA A 64 -0.88 13.64 7.88
CA ALA A 64 -1.18 14.97 8.42
C ALA A 64 -1.57 15.96 7.30
N ASP A 65 -0.85 15.95 6.18
CA ASP A 65 -1.15 16.78 5.01
C ASP A 65 -2.50 16.39 4.38
N ASP A 66 -2.74 15.09 4.19
CA ASP A 66 -4.00 14.55 3.68
C ASP A 66 -5.17 14.94 4.58
N LYS A 67 -4.99 14.88 5.91
CA LYS A 67 -6.00 15.34 6.88
C LYS A 67 -6.26 16.84 6.77
N ALA A 68 -5.21 17.67 6.67
CA ALA A 68 -5.36 19.11 6.51
C ALA A 68 -6.08 19.47 5.19
N GLN A 69 -5.80 18.74 4.12
CA GLN A 69 -6.49 18.86 2.84
C GLN A 69 -7.95 18.44 2.95
N ALA A 70 -8.24 17.28 3.57
CA ALA A 70 -9.60 16.81 3.83
C ALA A 70 -10.40 17.83 4.64
N ASP A 71 -9.83 18.39 5.71
CA ASP A 71 -10.46 19.44 6.53
C ASP A 71 -10.73 20.73 5.73
N ARG A 72 -9.85 21.08 4.79
CA ARG A 72 -10.05 22.22 3.87
C ARG A 72 -11.22 21.94 2.92
N VAL A 73 -11.25 20.76 2.30
CA VAL A 73 -12.33 20.34 1.39
C VAL A 73 -13.65 20.29 2.14
N GLU A 74 -13.69 19.69 3.33
CA GLU A 74 -14.90 19.61 4.15
C GLU A 74 -15.43 21.00 4.51
N ARG A 75 -14.56 21.91 4.97
CA ARG A 75 -14.96 23.30 5.26
C ARG A 75 -15.51 24.02 4.04
N PHE A 76 -14.90 23.81 2.88
CA PHE A 76 -15.39 24.39 1.63
C PHE A 76 -16.76 23.81 1.27
N VAL A 77 -16.89 22.48 1.22
CA VAL A 77 -18.14 21.77 0.91
C VAL A 77 -19.26 22.19 1.87
N ARG A 78 -18.97 22.35 3.17
CA ARG A 78 -19.93 22.87 4.16
C ARG A 78 -20.38 24.30 3.83
N LYS A 79 -19.47 25.19 3.43
CA LYS A 79 -19.81 26.58 3.04
C LYS A 79 -20.64 26.64 1.76
N VAL A 80 -20.30 25.85 0.75
CA VAL A 80 -21.02 25.81 -0.53
C VAL A 80 -22.13 24.76 -0.56
N ARG A 81 -22.48 24.18 0.59
CA ARG A 81 -23.49 23.13 0.71
C ARG A 81 -24.81 23.52 0.05
N PHE A 82 -25.26 24.76 0.24
CA PHE A 82 -26.51 25.28 -0.33
C PHE A 82 -26.41 25.66 -1.82
N ILE A 83 -25.25 25.55 -2.44
CA ILE A 83 -25.05 25.77 -3.89
C ILE A 83 -24.93 24.42 -4.61
N LEU A 84 -24.44 23.38 -3.92
CA LEU A 84 -24.31 22.03 -4.44
C LEU A 84 -25.68 21.40 -4.74
N PRO A 85 -25.96 20.95 -5.98
CA PRO A 85 -27.24 20.32 -6.34
C PRO A 85 -27.61 19.14 -5.44
N SER A 86 -26.62 18.36 -4.98
CA SER A 86 -26.82 17.23 -4.07
C SER A 86 -27.50 17.60 -2.75
N TYR A 87 -27.43 18.86 -2.32
CA TYR A 87 -28.11 19.34 -1.11
C TYR A 87 -29.64 19.41 -1.28
N TYR A 88 -30.12 19.80 -2.47
CA TYR A 88 -31.56 19.93 -2.76
C TYR A 88 -32.14 18.67 -3.41
N PHE A 89 -31.31 17.87 -4.08
CA PHE A 89 -31.71 16.66 -4.78
C PHE A 89 -31.27 15.39 -4.03
N GLN A 90 -31.45 15.38 -2.70
CA GLN A 90 -31.18 14.21 -1.85
C GLN A 90 -31.95 12.99 -2.38
N GLY A 91 -31.24 12.06 -3.04
CA GLY A 91 -31.77 10.76 -3.46
C GLY A 91 -32.04 10.54 -4.97
N LYS A 92 -31.64 11.43 -5.90
CA LYS A 92 -31.88 11.23 -7.35
C LYS A 92 -30.66 11.26 -8.26
N HIS A 93 -29.47 10.93 -7.76
CA HIS A 93 -28.34 10.62 -8.64
C HIS A 93 -28.31 9.10 -8.90
N ARG A 94 -29.22 8.64 -9.78
CA ARG A 94 -29.12 7.34 -10.44
C ARG A 94 -28.44 7.56 -11.80
N TRP A 95 -27.13 7.45 -11.80
CA TRP A 95 -26.31 7.13 -12.96
C TRP A 95 -25.08 6.38 -12.46
#